data_AF-A0A6J2P816-F1
#
_entry.id   AF-A0A6J2P816-F1
#
_cell.length_a   1.000
_cell.length_b   1.000
_cell.length_c   1.000
_cell.angle_alpha   90.00
_cell.angle_beta   90.00
_cell.angle_gamma   90.00
#
_symmetry.space_group_name_H-M   'P 1'
#
loop_
_entity.id
_entity.type
_entity.pdbx_description
1 polymer ?
#
loop_
_entity_poly.entity_id
_entity_poly.type
_entity_poly.pdbx_seq_one_letter_code
_entity_poly.pdbx_strand_id
1 'polypeptide(L)'
;MMEDEAFTDISGKAISLDCQNHSSLCKEFIVSVPKVSIGKVMVYTCCVWLLAYAVFVFTENTAVLSSAIFVTLVGMMLHIHFVKVDHETLLVIGSLGIQLSSSYASGRETTTFIEMSKIKDIVINEAIYMHQIIYYLCVLLKDPSEPNAVSSVVPLFQSSKPRLNCLVKVYKSCQEILSKC
;
A
#
# COMPACT_ATOMS: atom_id res chain seq x y z
N MET A 1 4.07 -20.19 15.26
CA MET A 1 4.73 -20.54 13.99
C MET A 1 3.72 -20.19 12.90
N MET A 2 3.78 -18.95 12.39
CA MET A 2 2.82 -18.48 11.40
C MET A 2 3.38 -18.91 10.05
N GLU A 3 2.66 -19.78 9.34
CA GLU A 3 2.99 -20.11 7.95
C GLU A 3 3.03 -18.80 7.16
N ASP A 4 4.18 -18.50 6.56
CA ASP A 4 4.34 -17.41 5.59
C ASP A 4 3.53 -17.76 4.33
N GLU A 5 2.21 -17.65 4.43
CA GLU A 5 1.32 -17.66 3.29
C GLU A 5 1.72 -16.49 2.38
N ALA A 6 2.28 -16.81 1.21
CA ALA A 6 2.65 -15.80 0.24
C ALA A 6 1.38 -15.14 -0.31
N PHE A 7 1.11 -13.90 0.12
CA PHE A 7 0.02 -13.10 -0.41
C PHE A 7 0.43 -12.42 -1.71
N THR A 8 -0.55 -12.12 -2.55
CA THR A 8 -0.35 -11.44 -3.84
C THR A 8 -1.37 -10.31 -4.01
N ASP A 9 -1.01 -9.32 -4.81
CA ASP A 9 -1.91 -8.26 -5.27
C ASP A 9 -2.77 -8.74 -6.47
N ILE A 10 -3.71 -7.91 -6.90
CA ILE A 10 -4.50 -8.19 -8.12
C ILE A 10 -3.62 -8.42 -9.37
N SER A 11 -2.45 -7.80 -9.43
CA SER A 11 -1.47 -7.89 -10.52
C SER A 11 -0.58 -9.15 -10.47
N GLY A 12 -0.64 -9.93 -9.39
CA GLY A 12 0.22 -11.09 -9.14
C GLY A 12 1.58 -10.79 -8.49
N LYS A 13 1.85 -9.56 -8.08
CA LYS A 13 3.03 -9.17 -7.30
C LYS A 13 2.87 -9.69 -5.86
N ALA A 14 3.94 -10.26 -5.30
CA ALA A 14 3.95 -10.68 -3.90
C ALA A 14 3.67 -9.49 -2.98
N ILE A 15 2.96 -9.72 -1.87
CA ILE A 15 2.68 -8.77 -0.80
C ILE A 15 2.99 -9.48 0.51
N SER A 16 3.57 -8.76 1.47
CA SER A 16 3.69 -9.25 2.85
C SER A 16 2.59 -8.64 3.71
N LEU A 17 1.88 -9.49 4.45
CA LEU A 17 0.93 -9.11 5.48
C LEU A 17 1.58 -9.37 6.83
N ASP A 18 1.84 -8.32 7.60
CA ASP A 18 2.22 -8.42 9.00
C ASP A 18 1.01 -8.11 9.89
N CYS A 19 0.84 -8.89 10.96
CA CYS A 19 -0.28 -8.79 11.87
C CYS A 19 0.27 -8.59 13.29
N GLN A 20 0.15 -7.38 13.82
CA GLN A 20 0.58 -7.06 15.18
C GLN A 20 -0.62 -7.01 16.12
N ASN A 21 -0.59 -7.86 17.14
CA ASN A 21 -1.62 -7.89 18.17
C ASN A 21 -1.13 -7.08 19.39
N HIS A 22 -1.66 -5.87 19.57
CA HIS A 22 -1.32 -5.02 20.71
C HIS A 22 -2.16 -5.39 21.95
N SER A 23 -3.43 -5.76 21.76
CA SER A 23 -4.34 -6.18 22.84
C SER A 23 -5.46 -7.08 22.30
N SER A 24 -6.32 -7.61 23.18
CA SER A 24 -7.50 -8.41 22.80
C SER A 24 -8.50 -7.64 21.93
N LEU A 25 -8.48 -6.31 22.01
CA LEU A 25 -9.36 -5.38 21.28
C LEU A 25 -8.59 -4.45 20.33
N CYS A 26 -7.26 -4.61 20.20
CA CYS A 26 -6.41 -3.75 19.37
C CYS A 26 -5.51 -4.61 18.50
N LYS A 27 -5.75 -4.60 17.19
CA LYS A 27 -4.90 -5.28 16.19
C LYS A 27 -4.54 -4.34 15.07
N GLU A 28 -3.31 -4.46 14.59
CA GLU A 28 -2.76 -3.70 13.48
C GLU A 28 -2.40 -4.66 12.35
N PHE A 29 -2.85 -4.32 11.13
CA PHE A 29 -2.56 -5.06 9.91
C PHE A 29 -1.72 -4.17 9.01
N ILE A 30 -0.51 -4.62 8.69
CA ILE A 30 0.44 -3.90 7.86
C ILE A 30 0.56 -4.65 6.54
N VAL A 31 0.03 -4.07 5.48
CA VAL A 31 0.14 -4.59 4.12
C VAL A 31 1.28 -3.84 3.44
N SER A 32 2.38 -4.54 3.20
CA SER A 32 3.57 -3.98 2.56
C SER A 32 3.76 -4.54 1.16
N VAL A 33 3.94 -3.65 0.20
CA VAL A 33 4.25 -4.01 -1.17
C VAL A 33 5.78 -4.08 -1.31
N PRO A 34 6.35 -5.05 -2.04
CA PRO A 34 7.79 -5.16 -2.20
C PRO A 34 8.36 -3.87 -2.77
N LYS A 35 9.28 -3.28 -1.99
CA LYS A 35 10.04 -2.10 -2.38
C LYS A 35 10.76 -2.38 -3.69
N VAL A 36 10.86 -1.36 -4.53
CA VAL A 36 11.82 -1.42 -5.63
C VAL A 36 13.20 -1.56 -5.01
N SER A 37 13.91 -2.63 -5.37
CA SER A 37 15.23 -2.91 -4.80
C SER A 37 16.17 -1.76 -5.12
N ILE A 38 16.57 -1.01 -4.09
CA ILE A 38 17.56 0.07 -4.17
C ILE A 38 18.84 -0.44 -4.83
N GLY A 39 19.20 -1.71 -4.59
CA GLY A 39 20.33 -2.37 -5.27
C GLY A 39 20.18 -2.41 -6.78
N LYS A 40 18.98 -2.68 -7.32
CA LYS A 40 18.74 -2.63 -8.77
C LYS A 40 18.90 -1.21 -9.30
N VAL A 41 18.35 -0.22 -8.60
CA VAL A 41 18.50 1.20 -8.96
C VAL A 41 19.97 1.61 -8.97
N MET A 42 20.73 1.19 -7.96
CA MET A 42 22.17 1.46 -7.83
C MET A 42 22.99 0.81 -8.96
N VAL A 43 22.65 -0.43 -9.35
CA VAL A 43 23.31 -1.09 -10.49
C VAL A 43 23.02 -0.32 -11.78
N TYR A 44 21.76 0.07 -12.02
CA TYR A 44 21.41 0.86 -13.21
C TYR A 44 22.14 2.19 -13.26
N THR A 45 22.22 2.91 -12.14
CA THR A 45 22.96 4.18 -12.09
C THR A 45 24.45 3.96 -12.31
N CYS A 46 25.08 2.98 -11.65
CA CYS A 46 26.48 2.64 -11.88
C CYS A 46 26.78 2.29 -13.34
N CYS A 47 25.94 1.51 -14.01
CA CYS A 47 26.09 1.20 -15.44
C CYS A 47 26.04 2.46 -16.31
N VAL A 48 25.09 3.36 -16.06
CA VAL A 48 24.98 4.64 -16.79
C VAL A 48 26.22 5.50 -16.59
N TRP A 49 26.75 5.56 -15.36
CA TRP A 49 27.95 6.33 -15.04
C TRP A 49 29.23 5.76 -15.68
N LEU A 50 29.40 4.44 -15.66
CA LEU A 50 30.53 3.78 -16.33
C LEU A 50 30.52 4.03 -17.85
N LEU A 51 29.33 3.97 -18.46
CA LEU A 51 29.18 4.18 -19.90
C LEU A 51 29.41 5.65 -20.27
N ALA A 52 28.91 6.60 -19.47
CA ALA A 52 29.19 8.02 -19.64
C ALA A 52 30.69 8.34 -19.52
N TYR A 53 31.39 7.71 -18.56
CA TYR A 53 32.83 7.88 -18.38
C TYR A 53 33.63 7.30 -19.55
N ALA A 54 33.26 6.12 -20.05
CA ALA A 54 33.90 5.54 -21.24
C ALA A 54 33.75 6.45 -22.47
N VAL A 55 32.56 6.99 -22.72
CA VAL A 55 32.31 7.93 -23.84
C VAL A 55 33.08 9.24 -23.65
N PHE A 56 33.22 9.73 -22.42
CA PHE A 56 34.04 10.90 -22.11
C PHE A 56 35.51 10.68 -22.47
N VAL A 57 36.09 9.53 -22.12
CA VAL A 57 37.50 9.20 -22.46
C VAL A 57 37.71 9.12 -23.97
N PHE A 58 36.72 8.66 -24.73
CA PHE A 58 36.82 8.60 -26.20
C PHE A 58 36.61 9.94 -26.91
N THR A 59 35.81 10.84 -26.33
CA THR A 59 35.35 12.06 -27.02
C THR A 59 35.99 13.34 -26.47
N GLU A 60 36.64 13.28 -25.31
CA GLU A 60 37.17 14.41 -24.51
C GLU A 60 36.16 15.56 -24.30
N ASN A 61 34.86 15.27 -24.45
CA ASN A 61 33.80 16.27 -24.45
C ASN A 61 33.10 16.30 -23.08
N THR A 62 33.29 17.39 -22.36
CA THR A 62 32.69 17.62 -21.03
C THR A 62 31.16 17.72 -21.06
N ALA A 63 30.56 18.03 -22.21
CA ALA A 63 29.11 18.07 -22.37
C ALA A 63 28.46 16.68 -22.22
N VAL A 64 29.19 15.61 -22.51
CA VAL A 64 28.70 14.24 -22.32
C VAL A 64 28.47 13.96 -20.84
N LEU A 65 29.41 14.35 -19.99
CA LEU A 65 29.31 14.14 -18.54
C LEU A 65 28.19 14.99 -17.92
N SER A 66 28.06 16.25 -18.33
CA SER A 66 26.99 17.13 -17.82
C SER A 66 25.59 16.66 -18.24
N SER A 67 25.44 16.18 -19.47
CA SER A 67 24.17 15.61 -19.95
C SER A 67 23.79 14.33 -19.19
N ALA A 68 24.75 13.44 -18.91
CA ALA A 68 24.53 12.23 -18.12
C ALA A 68 24.08 12.54 -16.69
N ILE A 69 24.67 13.57 -16.05
CA ILE A 69 24.23 14.06 -14.74
C ILE A 69 22.77 14.50 -14.79
N PHE A 70 22.40 15.32 -15.78
CA PHE A 70 21.04 15.84 -15.87
C PHE A 70 20.01 14.71 -16.08
N VAL A 71 20.32 13.76 -16.97
CA VAL A 71 19.46 12.60 -17.25
C VAL A 71 19.30 11.70 -16.01
N THR A 72 20.38 11.44 -15.28
CA THR A 72 20.32 10.63 -14.06
C THR A 72 19.53 11.33 -12.94
N LEU A 73 19.67 12.65 -12.79
CA LEU A 73 18.97 13.43 -11.77
C LEU A 73 17.46 13.52 -12.05
N VAL A 74 17.08 13.79 -13.31
CA VAL A 74 15.68 13.78 -13.76
C VAL A 74 15.10 12.37 -13.67
N GLY A 75 15.84 11.36 -14.11
CA GLY A 75 15.44 9.96 -14.03
C GLY A 75 15.20 9.51 -12.58
N MET A 76 16.05 9.92 -11.64
CA MET A 76 15.89 9.61 -10.23
C MET A 76 14.69 10.34 -9.61
N MET A 77 14.50 11.63 -9.92
CA MET A 77 13.32 12.38 -9.48
C MET A 77 12.02 11.76 -9.97
N LEU A 78 11.96 11.41 -11.27
CA LEU A 78 10.81 10.71 -11.84
C LEU A 78 10.62 9.34 -11.20
N HIS A 79 11.70 8.58 -10.98
CA HIS A 79 11.62 7.26 -10.37
C HIS A 79 11.08 7.33 -8.94
N ILE A 80 11.57 8.23 -8.09
CA ILE A 80 11.08 8.39 -6.71
C ILE A 80 9.60 8.80 -6.71
N HIS A 81 9.20 9.68 -7.63
CA HIS A 81 7.80 10.12 -7.75
C HIS A 81 6.88 9.01 -8.30
N PHE A 82 7.39 8.10 -9.15
CA PHE A 82 6.62 7.01 -9.76
C PHE A 82 6.66 5.69 -8.99
N VAL A 83 7.63 5.47 -8.11
CA VAL A 83 7.67 4.33 -7.20
C VAL A 83 6.63 4.58 -6.10
N LYS A 84 5.40 4.26 -6.47
CA LYS A 84 4.16 4.64 -5.82
C LYS A 84 3.79 3.60 -4.77
N VAL A 85 3.67 4.08 -3.53
CA VAL A 85 3.15 3.45 -2.29
C VAL A 85 3.96 2.27 -1.75
N ASP A 86 4.46 2.43 -0.51
CA ASP A 86 5.32 1.44 0.14
C ASP A 86 4.54 0.64 1.20
N HIS A 87 3.68 1.28 2.00
CA HIS A 87 3.02 0.63 3.14
C HIS A 87 1.60 1.17 3.39
N GLU A 88 0.63 0.27 3.56
CA GLU A 88 -0.70 0.60 4.07
C GLU A 88 -0.92 -0.13 5.39
N THR A 89 -1.32 0.62 6.43
CA THR A 89 -1.61 0.06 7.75
C THR A 89 -3.07 0.28 8.13
N LEU A 90 -3.69 -0.77 8.65
CA LEU A 90 -5.05 -0.76 9.16
C LEU A 90 -4.99 -1.12 10.65
N LEU A 91 -5.26 -0.14 11.50
CA LEU A 91 -5.33 -0.31 12.95
C LEU A 91 -6.80 -0.35 13.36
N VAL A 92 -7.20 -1.46 13.98
CA VAL A 92 -8.56 -1.68 14.47
C VAL A 92 -8.56 -1.63 15.99
N ILE A 93 -9.31 -0.70 16.55
CA ILE A 93 -9.46 -0.48 17.98
C ILE A 93 -10.94 -0.67 18.31
N GLY A 94 -11.32 -1.83 18.85
CA GLY A 94 -12.73 -2.21 19.01
C GLY A 94 -13.60 -1.18 19.74
N SER A 95 -13.06 -0.50 20.76
CA SER A 95 -13.79 0.52 21.52
C SER A 95 -13.80 1.92 20.90
N LEU A 96 -12.93 2.21 19.94
CA LEU A 96 -12.71 3.57 19.43
C LEU A 96 -13.09 3.69 17.96
N GLY A 97 -12.65 2.77 17.12
CA GLY A 97 -12.85 2.81 15.67
C GLY A 97 -11.71 2.18 14.88
N ILE A 98 -11.66 2.54 13.60
CA ILE A 98 -10.69 2.02 12.63
C ILE A 98 -9.85 3.18 12.11
N GLN A 99 -8.53 3.01 12.14
CA GLN A 99 -7.58 3.94 11.56
C GLN A 99 -6.91 3.30 10.34
N LEU A 100 -6.94 4.00 9.22
CA LEU A 100 -6.22 3.64 8.00
C LEU A 100 -5.08 4.64 7.81
N SER A 101 -3.83 4.19 7.80
CA SER A 101 -2.69 5.01 7.37
C SER A 101 -2.12 4.48 6.06
N SER A 102 -1.78 5.39 5.16
CA SER A 102 -1.11 5.10 3.89
C SER A 102 0.18 5.91 3.81
N SER A 103 1.30 5.21 3.77
CA SER A 103 2.64 5.80 3.68
C SER A 103 3.20 5.62 2.26
N TYR A 104 3.59 6.75 1.66
CA TYR A 104 4.12 6.83 0.31
C TYR A 104 5.64 6.95 0.36
N ALA A 105 6.35 6.37 -0.61
CA ALA A 105 7.82 6.47 -0.73
C ALA A 105 8.34 7.93 -0.83
N SER A 106 7.47 8.86 -1.22
CA SER A 106 7.73 10.31 -1.18
C SER A 106 7.79 10.91 0.24
N GLY A 107 7.56 10.12 1.29
CA GLY A 107 7.46 10.59 2.68
C GLY A 107 6.11 11.21 3.04
N ARG A 108 5.15 11.25 2.09
CA ARG A 108 3.78 11.65 2.39
C ARG A 108 3.12 10.53 3.20
N GLU A 109 2.46 10.88 4.29
CA GLU A 109 1.60 9.98 5.04
C GLU A 109 0.17 10.54 5.02
N THR A 110 -0.82 9.67 4.89
CA THR A 110 -2.23 10.06 4.96
C THR A 110 -2.94 9.11 5.89
N THR A 111 -3.46 9.65 6.98
CA THR A 111 -4.13 8.90 8.03
C THR A 111 -5.59 9.32 8.09
N THR A 112 -6.49 8.36 7.98
CA THR A 112 -7.94 8.54 8.09
C THR A 112 -8.43 7.73 9.28
N PHE A 113 -9.13 8.39 10.21
CA PHE A 113 -9.74 7.74 11.36
C PHE A 113 -11.26 7.73 11.23
N ILE A 114 -11.87 6.58 11.47
CA ILE A 114 -13.31 6.36 11.41
C ILE A 114 -13.77 5.88 12.78
N GLU A 115 -14.60 6.69 13.43
CA GLU A 115 -15.16 6.39 14.75
C GLU A 115 -16.11 5.18 14.72
N MET A 116 -16.07 4.36 15.77
CA MET A 116 -16.91 3.15 15.90
C MET A 116 -18.41 3.44 15.81
N SER A 117 -18.86 4.61 16.30
CA SER A 117 -20.27 5.03 16.23
C SER A 117 -20.78 5.17 14.79
N LYS A 118 -19.90 5.57 13.86
CA LYS A 118 -20.20 5.75 12.43
C LYS A 118 -20.09 4.45 11.64
N ILE A 119 -19.45 3.42 12.19
CA ILE A 119 -19.26 2.15 11.50
C ILE A 119 -20.53 1.32 11.60
N LYS A 120 -21.04 0.89 10.44
CA LYS A 120 -22.12 -0.08 10.31
C LYS A 120 -21.60 -1.49 10.33
N ASP A 121 -20.71 -1.78 9.39
CA ASP A 121 -20.09 -3.09 9.25
C ASP A 121 -18.85 -2.97 8.36
N ILE A 122 -18.03 -4.02 8.35
CA ILE A 122 -16.92 -4.19 7.41
C ILE A 122 -17.33 -5.30 6.45
N VAL A 123 -17.21 -5.07 5.14
CA VAL A 123 -17.55 -6.08 4.14
C VAL A 123 -16.46 -6.24 3.11
N ILE A 124 -16.33 -7.44 2.56
CA ILE A 124 -15.55 -7.66 1.34
C ILE A 124 -16.51 -7.43 0.18
N ASN A 125 -16.30 -6.35 -0.57
CA ASN A 125 -17.09 -6.08 -1.76
C ASN A 125 -16.43 -6.66 -3.00
N GLU A 126 -17.25 -7.22 -3.88
CA GLU A 126 -16.87 -7.62 -5.23
C GLU A 126 -17.19 -6.46 -6.18
N ALA A 127 -16.27 -6.14 -7.08
CA ALA A 127 -16.50 -5.19 -8.16
C ALA A 127 -15.98 -5.73 -9.48
N ILE A 128 -16.70 -5.40 -10.55
CA ILE A 128 -16.27 -5.66 -11.92
C ILE A 128 -15.49 -4.43 -12.37
N TYR A 129 -14.21 -4.61 -12.65
CA TYR A 129 -13.32 -3.58 -13.18
C TYR A 129 -12.81 -4.00 -14.56
N MET A 130 -13.24 -3.26 -15.59
CA MET A 130 -12.98 -3.58 -16.99
C MET A 130 -13.43 -5.00 -17.35
N HIS A 131 -12.51 -5.94 -17.53
CA HIS A 131 -12.78 -7.34 -17.87
C HIS A 131 -12.38 -8.31 -16.73
N GLN A 132 -12.23 -7.79 -15.50
CA GLN A 132 -11.78 -8.55 -14.33
C GLN A 132 -12.68 -8.33 -13.12
N ILE A 133 -12.87 -9.37 -12.33
CA ILE A 133 -13.53 -9.30 -11.03
C ILE A 133 -12.44 -9.03 -9.98
N ILE A 134 -12.62 -7.95 -9.21
CA ILE A 134 -11.73 -7.56 -8.13
C ILE A 134 -12.50 -7.60 -6.80
N TYR A 135 -11.80 -8.02 -5.75
CA TYR A 135 -12.30 -8.00 -4.38
C TYR A 135 -11.57 -6.91 -3.61
N TYR A 136 -12.30 -6.15 -2.80
CA TYR A 136 -11.70 -5.17 -1.89
C TYR A 136 -12.45 -5.13 -0.57
N LEU A 137 -11.74 -4.85 0.51
CA LEU A 137 -12.35 -4.66 1.83
C LEU A 137 -12.84 -3.22 1.92
N CYS A 138 -14.03 -3.01 2.47
CA CYS A 138 -14.55 -1.67 2.71
C CYS A 138 -15.32 -1.58 4.03
N VAL A 139 -15.32 -0.38 4.61
CA VAL A 139 -16.08 -0.02 5.79
C VAL A 139 -17.37 0.64 5.35
N LEU A 140 -18.50 0.11 5.78
CA LEU A 140 -19.82 0.70 5.59
C LEU A 140 -20.08 1.71 6.70
N LEU A 141 -20.44 2.94 6.33
CA LEU A 141 -20.76 4.00 7.28
C LEU A 141 -22.28 4.13 7.45
N LYS A 142 -22.72 4.31 8.70
CA LYS A 142 -24.11 4.61 9.06
C LYS A 142 -24.44 6.07 8.70
N ASP A 143 -25.66 6.30 8.26
CA ASP A 143 -26.18 7.66 8.14
C ASP A 143 -26.63 8.18 9.53
N PRO A 144 -26.29 9.43 9.92
CA PRO A 144 -26.83 10.05 11.13
C PRO A 144 -28.36 10.18 11.13
N SER A 145 -28.97 10.32 9.95
CA SER A 145 -30.41 10.51 9.78
C SER A 145 -31.18 9.21 9.63
N GLU A 146 -30.55 8.16 9.09
CA GLU A 146 -31.15 6.84 8.88
C GLU A 146 -30.18 5.71 9.30
N PRO A 147 -30.26 5.20 10.54
CA PRO A 147 -29.33 4.19 11.06
C PRO A 147 -29.29 2.88 10.26
N ASN A 148 -30.37 2.58 9.53
CA ASN A 148 -30.48 1.39 8.70
C ASN A 148 -29.98 1.61 7.26
N ALA A 149 -29.77 2.85 6.82
CA ALA A 149 -29.21 3.17 5.51
C ALA A 149 -27.67 3.15 5.54
N VAL A 150 -27.06 2.80 4.40
CA VAL A 150 -25.60 2.91 4.21
C VAL A 150 -25.35 4.26 3.55
N SER A 151 -24.69 5.17 4.26
CA SER A 151 -24.46 6.53 3.78
C SER A 151 -23.24 6.62 2.85
N SER A 152 -22.18 5.89 3.19
CA SER A 152 -20.92 5.92 2.44
C SER A 152 -20.13 4.64 2.63
N VAL A 153 -19.30 4.32 1.63
CA VAL A 153 -18.44 3.14 1.59
C VAL A 153 -17.00 3.62 1.50
N VAL A 154 -16.19 3.29 2.51
CA VAL A 154 -14.78 3.64 2.53
C VAL A 154 -13.95 2.39 2.18
N PRO A 155 -13.36 2.32 0.99
CA PRO A 155 -12.49 1.20 0.62
C PRO A 155 -11.18 1.24 1.42
N LEU A 156 -10.74 0.07 1.87
CA LEU A 156 -9.49 -0.16 2.55
C LEU A 156 -8.46 -0.71 1.55
N PHE A 157 -7.17 -0.44 1.79
CA PHE A 157 -6.06 -0.92 0.97
C PHE A 157 -6.15 -0.54 -0.52
N GLN A 158 -6.47 0.73 -0.80
CA GLN A 158 -6.68 1.23 -2.17
C GLN A 158 -5.44 1.10 -3.06
N SER A 159 -4.25 1.14 -2.46
CA SER A 159 -2.98 1.13 -3.17
C SER A 159 -2.44 -0.27 -3.36
N SER A 160 -2.40 -1.06 -2.29
CA SER A 160 -1.84 -2.42 -2.30
C SER A 160 -2.76 -3.44 -2.97
N LYS A 161 -4.09 -3.21 -2.98
CA LYS A 161 -5.10 -4.06 -3.64
C LYS A 161 -4.81 -5.57 -3.47
N PRO A 162 -4.77 -6.06 -2.22
CA PRO A 162 -4.44 -7.45 -1.96
C PRO A 162 -5.56 -8.38 -2.44
N ARG A 163 -5.22 -9.63 -2.80
CA ARG A 163 -6.20 -10.62 -3.23
C ARG A 163 -7.10 -11.10 -2.09
N LEU A 164 -8.19 -11.77 -2.48
CA LEU A 164 -9.21 -12.31 -1.57
C LEU A 164 -8.64 -13.11 -0.39
N ASN A 165 -7.63 -13.96 -0.60
CA ASN A 165 -7.02 -14.75 0.49
C ASN A 165 -6.48 -13.87 1.63
N CYS A 166 -5.81 -12.76 1.29
CA CYS A 166 -5.31 -11.79 2.27
C CYS A 166 -6.47 -11.03 2.91
N LEU A 167 -7.41 -10.55 2.10
CA LEU A 167 -8.59 -9.79 2.56
C LEU A 167 -9.44 -10.60 3.54
N VAL A 168 -9.63 -11.90 3.31
CA VAL A 168 -10.39 -12.80 4.19
C VAL A 168 -9.71 -12.94 5.56
N LYS A 169 -8.38 -12.99 5.60
CA LYS A 169 -7.62 -13.07 6.86
C LYS A 169 -7.75 -11.78 7.68
N VAL A 170 -7.63 -10.63 7.03
CA VAL A 170 -7.84 -9.31 7.66
C VAL A 170 -9.28 -9.17 8.12
N TYR A 171 -10.26 -9.48 7.27
CA TYR A 171 -11.68 -9.41 7.58
C TYR A 171 -12.06 -10.25 8.81
N LYS A 172 -11.69 -11.55 8.83
CA LYS A 172 -11.97 -12.44 9.97
C LYS A 172 -11.42 -11.86 11.27
N SER A 173 -10.21 -11.31 11.22
CA SER A 173 -9.55 -10.74 12.39
C SER A 173 -10.22 -9.43 12.85
N CYS A 174 -10.70 -8.60 11.92
CA CYS A 174 -11.48 -7.42 12.24
C CYS A 174 -12.83 -7.79 12.86
N GLN A 175 -13.54 -8.76 12.26
CA GLN A 175 -14.84 -9.22 12.77
C GLN A 175 -14.72 -9.80 14.18
N GLU A 176 -13.63 -10.52 14.47
CA GLU A 176 -13.37 -11.05 15.81
C GLU A 176 -13.27 -9.94 16.87
N ILE A 177 -12.68 -8.78 16.52
CA ILE A 177 -12.58 -7.63 17.42
C ILE A 177 -13.94 -6.95 17.54
N LEU A 178 -14.61 -6.68 16.41
CA LEU A 178 -15.91 -6.01 16.40
C LEU A 178 -16.99 -6.84 17.12
N SER A 179 -16.93 -8.17 17.07
CA SER A 179 -17.90 -9.04 17.77
C SER A 179 -17.76 -9.05 19.29
N LYS A 180 -16.62 -8.58 19.83
CA LYS A 180 -16.36 -8.49 21.28
C LYS A 180 -16.81 -7.16 21.88
N CYS A 181 -17.32 -6.24 21.06
CA CYS A 181 -17.79 -4.92 21.45
C CYS A 181 -19.32 -4.81 21.27
#